data_AF-A0A0A0J5Y1-F1
#
_entry.id   AF-A0A0A0J5Y1-F1
#
_cell.length_a   1.000
_cell.length_b   1.000
_cell.length_c   1.000
_cell.angle_alpha   90.00
_cell.angle_beta   90.00
_cell.angle_gamma   90.00
#
_symmetry.space_group_name_H-M   'P 1'
#
loop_
_entity.id
_entity.type
_entity.pdbx_description
1 polymer ?
#
loop_
_entity_poly.entity_id
_entity_poly.type
_entity_poly.pdbx_seq_one_letter_code
_entity_poly.pdbx_strand_id
1 'polypeptide(L)'
;MSRLVWHYHRVDRAYYEEIAGQLHGLLVRLDDRLPGKDITLIAESIDANELGLALEQMADVLSEDEQPLAPDERAEMLALVERMQVGDRVRVALRFCPER
;
A
#
# COMPACT_ATOMS: atom_id res chain seq x y z
N MET A 1 7.19 0.83 43.64
CA MET A 1 6.41 1.70 42.73
C MET A 1 6.56 1.18 41.32
N SER A 2 5.45 0.78 40.71
CA SER A 2 5.38 -0.07 39.52
C SER A 2 5.61 0.67 38.20
N ARG A 3 6.54 0.09 37.44
CA ARG A 3 6.60 -0.12 35.97
C ARG A 3 5.46 0.52 35.14
N LEU A 4 5.82 1.56 34.37
CA LEU A 4 4.99 2.21 33.33
C LEU A 4 5.69 2.08 31.96
N VAL A 5 5.83 0.87 31.42
CA VAL A 5 6.29 0.69 30.02
C VAL A 5 5.76 -0.64 29.46
N TRP A 6 4.48 -0.77 29.07
CA TRP A 6 4.00 -1.96 28.31
C TRP A 6 2.72 -1.74 27.47
N HIS A 7 2.41 -0.52 27.01
CA HIS A 7 1.24 -0.31 26.11
C HIS A 7 1.55 0.36 24.76
N TYR A 8 2.79 0.80 24.51
CA TYR A 8 3.14 1.44 23.22
C TYR A 8 3.45 0.41 22.11
N HIS A 9 4.20 -0.65 22.41
CA HIS A 9 4.72 -1.58 21.39
C HIS A 9 3.70 -2.50 20.70
N ARG A 10 2.56 -2.79 21.33
CA ARG A 10 1.58 -3.74 20.79
C ARG A 10 0.63 -3.09 19.79
N VAL A 11 0.33 -1.82 19.98
CA VAL A 11 -0.53 -1.03 19.09
C VAL A 11 0.19 -0.79 17.77
N ASP A 12 1.48 -0.45 17.81
CA ASP A 12 2.29 -0.23 16.60
C ASP A 12 2.38 -1.50 15.74
N ARG A 13 2.69 -2.66 16.35
CA ARG A 13 2.84 -3.91 15.59
C ARG A 13 1.54 -4.37 14.94
N ALA A 14 0.44 -4.44 15.70
CA ALA A 14 -0.85 -4.88 15.16
C ALA A 14 -1.35 -3.91 14.07
N TYR A 15 -1.09 -2.62 14.24
CA TYR A 15 -1.40 -1.59 13.25
C TYR A 15 -0.65 -1.83 11.92
N TYR A 16 0.66 -2.07 11.98
CA TYR A 16 1.46 -2.33 10.77
C TYR A 16 1.13 -3.69 10.14
N GLU A 17 0.86 -4.73 10.95
CA GLU A 17 0.40 -6.04 10.45
C GLU A 17 -0.94 -5.95 9.72
N GLU A 18 -1.87 -5.12 10.21
CA GLU A 18 -3.14 -4.86 9.52
C GLU A 18 -2.91 -4.20 8.15
N ILE A 19 -2.06 -3.16 8.10
CA ILE A 19 -1.74 -2.46 6.84
C ILE A 19 -1.02 -3.39 5.86
N ALA A 20 -0.06 -4.20 6.33
CA ALA A 20 0.63 -5.18 5.50
C ALA A 20 -0.37 -6.19 4.90
N GLY A 21 -1.35 -6.65 5.69
CA GLY A 21 -2.42 -7.50 5.20
C GLY A 21 -3.29 -6.84 4.13
N GLN A 22 -3.61 -5.54 4.30
CA GLN A 22 -4.35 -4.77 3.30
C GLN A 22 -3.56 -4.61 2.00
N LEU A 23 -2.27 -4.28 2.08
CA LEU A 23 -1.40 -4.16 0.91
C LEU A 23 -1.24 -5.48 0.16
N HIS A 24 -1.06 -6.61 0.87
CA HIS A 24 -1.05 -7.93 0.25
C HIS A 24 -2.38 -8.26 -0.44
N GLY A 25 -3.50 -7.95 0.21
CA GLY A 25 -4.83 -8.14 -0.38
C GLY A 25 -5.06 -7.29 -1.64
N LEU A 26 -4.57 -6.06 -1.64
CA LEU A 26 -4.60 -5.17 -2.80
C LEU A 26 -3.69 -5.69 -3.93
N LEU A 27 -2.47 -6.12 -3.61
CA LEU A 27 -1.51 -6.68 -4.57
C LEU A 27 -2.10 -7.87 -5.33
N VAL A 28 -2.80 -8.78 -4.62
CA VAL A 28 -3.48 -9.93 -5.24
C VAL A 28 -4.58 -9.50 -6.21
N ARG A 29 -5.33 -8.43 -5.90
CA ARG A 29 -6.38 -7.91 -6.81
C ARG A 29 -5.80 -7.19 -8.03
N LEU A 30 -4.60 -6.63 -7.91
CA LEU A 30 -3.91 -5.89 -8.98
C LEU A 30 -2.95 -6.77 -9.81
N ASP A 31 -2.74 -8.03 -9.45
CA ASP A 31 -1.77 -8.97 -10.07
C ASP A 31 -1.89 -9.02 -11.60
N ASP A 32 -3.11 -8.95 -12.14
CA ASP A 32 -3.36 -8.98 -13.58
C ASP A 32 -2.85 -7.75 -14.36
N ARG A 33 -2.52 -6.66 -13.65
CA ARG A 33 -2.08 -5.36 -14.18
C ARG A 33 -0.65 -5.00 -13.78
N LEU A 34 -0.01 -5.82 -12.97
CA LEU A 34 1.34 -5.60 -12.48
C LEU A 34 2.28 -6.65 -13.10
N PRO A 35 3.44 -6.27 -13.66
CA PRO A 35 4.40 -7.26 -14.14
C PRO A 35 4.91 -8.13 -12.99
N GLY A 36 5.05 -9.44 -13.20
CA GLY A 36 5.40 -10.38 -12.12
C GLY A 36 6.70 -10.08 -11.37
N LYS A 37 7.66 -9.39 -12.02
CA LYS A 37 8.87 -8.90 -11.35
C LYS A 37 8.54 -7.80 -10.34
N ASP A 38 7.67 -6.86 -10.69
CA ASP A 38 7.28 -5.76 -9.82
C ASP A 38 6.43 -6.25 -8.67
N ILE A 39 5.54 -7.22 -8.90
CA ILE A 39 4.79 -7.90 -7.83
C ILE A 39 5.73 -8.49 -6.79
N THR A 40 6.80 -9.16 -7.23
CA THR A 40 7.79 -9.75 -6.31
C THR A 40 8.47 -8.67 -5.47
N LEU A 41 8.94 -7.59 -6.11
CA LEU A 41 9.61 -6.48 -5.41
C LEU A 41 8.66 -5.76 -4.43
N ILE A 42 7.41 -5.54 -4.82
CA ILE A 42 6.40 -4.91 -3.97
C ILE A 42 6.09 -5.80 -2.77
N ALA A 43 5.93 -7.11 -2.98
CA ALA A 43 5.71 -8.07 -1.89
C ALA A 43 6.90 -8.09 -0.92
N GLU A 44 8.14 -8.08 -1.43
CA GLU A 44 9.35 -7.99 -0.61
C GLU A 44 9.38 -6.71 0.24
N SER A 45 8.97 -5.55 -0.30
CA SER A 45 8.85 -4.31 0.47
C SER A 45 7.75 -4.40 1.55
N ILE A 46 6.61 -5.05 1.28
CA ILE A 46 5.59 -5.28 2.31
C ILE A 46 6.16 -6.16 3.45
N ASP A 47 6.84 -7.26 3.10
CA ASP A 47 7.42 -8.19 4.05
C ASP A 47 8.57 -7.57 4.87
N ALA A 48 9.28 -6.60 4.30
CA ALA A 48 10.28 -5.76 4.98
C ALA A 48 9.66 -4.64 5.84
N ASN A 49 8.33 -4.53 5.89
CA ASN A 49 7.57 -3.47 6.57
C ASN A 49 7.82 -2.06 6.01
N GLU A 50 8.21 -1.95 4.73
CA GLU A 50 8.35 -0.71 3.96
C GLU A 50 7.00 -0.33 3.30
N LEU A 51 5.94 -0.28 4.12
CA LEU A 51 4.54 -0.27 3.64
C LEU A 51 4.20 0.95 2.76
N GLY A 52 4.72 2.13 3.09
CA GLY A 52 4.53 3.33 2.27
C GLY A 52 5.21 3.22 0.91
N LEU A 53 6.43 2.65 0.87
CA LEU A 53 7.16 2.42 -0.38
C LEU A 53 6.45 1.39 -1.26
N ALA A 54 5.94 0.31 -0.68
CA ALA A 54 5.17 -0.69 -1.41
C ALA A 54 3.94 -0.07 -2.09
N LEU A 55 3.20 0.79 -1.39
CA LEU A 55 2.04 1.49 -1.98
C LEU A 55 2.45 2.47 -3.09
N GLU A 56 3.56 3.20 -2.91
CA GLU A 56 4.12 4.06 -3.94
C GLU A 56 4.50 3.28 -5.20
N GLN A 57 5.18 2.14 -5.05
CA GLN A 57 5.58 1.28 -6.17
C GLN A 57 4.37 0.70 -6.91
N MET A 58 3.32 0.25 -6.18
CA MET A 58 2.08 -0.17 -6.83
C MET A 58 1.49 0.96 -7.69
N ALA A 59 1.42 2.18 -7.14
CA ALA A 59 0.85 3.33 -7.84
C ALA A 59 1.69 3.74 -9.05
N ASP A 60 3.02 3.74 -8.92
CA ASP A 60 3.94 4.07 -10.01
C ASP A 60 3.76 3.09 -11.18
N VAL A 61 3.84 1.78 -10.93
CA VAL A 61 3.71 0.75 -11.97
C VAL A 61 2.35 0.83 -12.68
N LEU A 62 1.27 0.99 -11.92
CA LEU A 62 -0.06 1.18 -12.52
C LEU A 62 -0.14 2.44 -13.38
N SER A 63 0.52 3.52 -12.96
CA SER A 63 0.49 4.80 -13.67
C SER A 63 1.36 4.81 -14.93
N GLU A 64 2.46 4.05 -14.95
CA GLU A 64 3.38 3.99 -16.10
C GLU A 64 2.69 3.48 -17.36
N ASP A 65 1.81 2.49 -17.22
CA ASP A 65 1.02 1.93 -18.32
C ASP A 65 -0.44 2.42 -18.35
N GLU A 66 -0.78 3.46 -17.57
CA GLU A 66 -2.14 4.00 -17.44
C GLU A 66 -3.19 2.89 -17.18
N GLN A 67 -2.86 1.93 -16.30
CA GLN A 67 -3.72 0.77 -16.02
C GLN A 67 -5.04 1.23 -15.38
N PRO A 68 -6.19 0.73 -15.86
CA PRO A 68 -7.50 1.10 -15.31
C PRO A 68 -7.67 0.57 -13.88
N LEU A 69 -8.25 1.40 -13.03
CA LEU A 69 -8.60 1.08 -11.65
C LEU A 69 -10.10 1.13 -11.43
N ALA A 70 -10.62 0.13 -10.74
CA ALA A 70 -11.98 0.19 -10.23
C ALA A 70 -12.09 1.27 -9.11
N PRO A 71 -13.27 1.87 -8.91
CA PRO A 71 -13.44 2.94 -7.92
C PRO A 71 -13.08 2.52 -6.49
N ASP A 72 -13.31 1.26 -6.13
CA ASP A 72 -12.97 0.69 -4.82
C ASP A 72 -11.47 0.51 -4.63
N GLU A 73 -10.74 0.01 -5.65
CA GLU A 73 -9.28 -0.11 -5.63
C GLU A 73 -8.62 1.28 -5.44
N ARG A 74 -9.09 2.28 -6.20
CA ARG A 74 -8.63 3.66 -6.05
C ARG A 74 -8.92 4.20 -4.66
N ALA A 75 -10.14 4.03 -4.16
CA ALA A 75 -10.54 4.55 -2.85
C ALA A 75 -9.72 3.90 -1.73
N GLU A 76 -9.45 2.61 -1.82
CA GLU A 76 -8.63 1.89 -0.86
C GLU A 76 -7.18 2.36 -0.86
N MET A 77 -6.56 2.52 -2.03
CA MET A 77 -5.21 3.09 -2.14
C MET A 77 -5.15 4.49 -1.51
N LEU A 78 -6.13 5.35 -1.78
CA LEU A 78 -6.19 6.69 -1.18
C LEU A 78 -6.41 6.64 0.35
N ALA A 79 -7.24 5.73 0.84
CA ALA A 79 -7.45 5.54 2.27
C ALA A 79 -6.16 5.08 2.98
N LEU A 80 -5.37 4.22 2.33
CA LEU A 80 -4.06 3.80 2.83
C LEU A 80 -3.05 4.95 2.86
N VAL A 81 -3.07 5.87 1.89
CA VAL A 81 -2.27 7.10 1.93
C VAL A 81 -2.62 7.95 3.14
N GLU A 82 -3.90 8.21 3.39
CA GLU A 82 -4.35 8.99 4.56
C GLU A 82 -3.94 8.30 5.87
N ARG A 83 -4.17 6.98 5.96
CA ARG A 83 -3.87 6.19 7.16
C ARG A 83 -2.38 6.20 7.48
N MET A 84 -1.52 6.00 6.48
CA MET A 84 -0.07 5.96 6.65
C MET A 84 0.60 7.34 6.63
N GLN A 85 -0.15 8.41 6.33
CA GLN A 85 0.38 9.77 6.09
C GLN A 85 1.49 9.79 5.03
N VAL A 86 1.32 9.00 3.98
CA VAL A 86 2.25 8.96 2.84
C VAL A 86 2.06 10.23 2.01
N GLY A 87 3.16 10.69 1.40
CA GLY A 87 3.15 11.91 0.57
C GLY A 87 2.24 11.80 -0.66
N ASP A 88 2.18 12.88 -1.44
CA ASP A 88 1.25 12.99 -2.57
C ASP A 88 1.60 12.10 -3.77
N ARG A 89 2.71 11.37 -3.76
CA ARG A 89 3.17 10.56 -4.90
C ARG A 89 2.09 9.60 -5.39
N VAL A 90 1.50 8.82 -4.48
CA VAL A 90 0.39 7.91 -4.81
C VAL A 90 -0.78 8.68 -5.40
N ARG A 91 -1.22 9.77 -4.75
CA ARG A 91 -2.35 10.59 -5.24
C ARG A 91 -2.09 11.14 -6.65
N VAL A 92 -0.85 11.52 -6.96
CA VAL A 92 -0.44 12.05 -8.26
C VAL A 92 -0.40 10.94 -9.30
N ALA A 93 0.25 9.81 -9.00
CA ALA A 93 0.34 8.65 -9.90
C ALA A 93 -1.06 8.14 -10.29
N LEU A 94 -1.97 8.03 -9.33
CA LEU A 94 -3.33 7.56 -9.59
C LEU A 94 -4.15 8.48 -10.52
N ARG A 95 -3.74 9.74 -10.76
CA ARG A 95 -4.42 10.61 -11.74
C ARG A 95 -4.23 10.16 -13.18
N PHE A 96 -3.19 9.37 -13.46
CA PHE A 96 -2.91 8.82 -14.77
C PHE A 96 -3.66 7.50 -15.02
N CYS A 97 -4.12 6.84 -13.97
CA CYS A 97 -4.93 5.63 -14.08
C CYS A 97 -6.39 6.02 -14.43
N PRO A 98 -6.98 5.53 -15.53
CA PRO A 98 -8.38 5.75 -15.85
C PRO A 98 -9.32 4.92 -14.94
N GLU A 99 -10.62 5.21 -14.99
CA GLU A 99 -11.64 4.35 -14.36
C GLU A 99 -11.88 3.10 -15.22
N ARG A 100 -12.05 1.96 -14.54
CA ARG A 100 -12.35 0.66 -15.17
C ARG A 100 -13.82 0.48 -15.50
#